data_AF-A0A1G3VF72-F1
#
_entry.id   AF-A0A1G3VF72-F1
#
_cell.length_a   1.000
_cell.length_b   1.000
_cell.length_c   1.000
_cell.angle_alpha   90.00
_cell.angle_beta   90.00
_cell.angle_gamma   90.00
#
_symmetry.space_group_name_H-M   'P 1'
#
loop_
_entity.id
_entity.type
_entity.pdbx_description
1 polymer ?
#
loop_
_entity_poly.entity_id
_entity_poly.type
_entity_poly.pdbx_seq_one_letter_code
_entity_poly.pdbx_strand_id
1 'polypeptide(L)'
;MRAVKRKVTDMTVDELKGIIHEAISEDMEVWRETFEIMADGKLMGQIRQADQDRATGKKGAFVAWDDLKKTDLLARFGGEQ
;
A
#
# COMPACT_ATOMS: atom_id res chain seq x y z
N MET A 1 23.31 9.88 -9.71
CA MET A 1 23.34 11.36 -9.72
C MET A 1 23.78 11.87 -8.36
N ARG A 2 24.68 12.85 -8.28
CA ARG A 2 25.09 13.46 -7.00
C ARG A 2 24.11 14.61 -6.72
N ALA A 3 23.32 14.51 -5.66
CA ALA A 3 22.37 15.56 -5.29
C ALA A 3 23.12 16.86 -4.94
N VAL A 4 22.90 17.93 -5.71
CA VAL A 4 23.48 19.24 -5.46
C VAL A 4 22.67 19.91 -4.35
N LYS A 5 23.29 20.13 -3.18
CA LYS A 5 22.66 20.88 -2.10
C LYS A 5 22.67 22.38 -2.44
N ARG A 6 21.53 22.93 -2.87
CA ARG A 6 21.28 24.38 -2.99
C ARG A 6 20.41 24.84 -1.83
N LYS A 7 20.59 26.08 -1.36
CA LYS A 7 19.64 26.70 -0.42
C LYS A 7 18.40 27.14 -1.18
N VAL A 8 17.22 26.99 -0.56
CA VAL A 8 15.93 27.43 -1.14
C VAL A 8 15.93 28.93 -1.45
N THR A 9 16.67 29.73 -0.68
CA THR A 9 16.85 31.18 -0.90
C THR A 9 17.54 31.53 -2.21
N ASP A 10 18.28 30.58 -2.79
CA ASP A 10 19.09 30.78 -3.99
C ASP A 10 18.37 30.22 -5.23
N MET A 11 17.07 29.94 -5.10
CA MET A 11 16.20 29.43 -6.16
C MET A 11 15.20 30.49 -6.58
N THR A 12 14.94 30.56 -7.88
CA THR A 12 13.79 31.27 -8.41
C THR A 12 12.49 30.54 -8.05
N VAL A 13 11.38 31.27 -8.10
CA VAL A 13 10.04 30.70 -7.86
C VAL A 13 9.73 29.57 -8.85
N ASP A 14 10.18 29.68 -10.11
CA ASP A 14 9.91 28.68 -11.14
C ASP A 14 10.75 27.42 -10.94
N GLU A 15 12.01 27.55 -10.51
CA GLU A 15 12.83 26.40 -10.10
C GLU A 15 12.19 25.67 -8.90
N LEU A 16 11.70 26.42 -7.90
CA LEU A 16 11.04 25.82 -6.74
C LEU A 16 9.74 25.09 -7.12
N LYS A 17 8.93 25.69 -7.99
CA LYS A 17 7.72 25.05 -8.53
C LYS A 17 8.05 23.76 -9.29
N GLY A 18 9.12 23.77 -10.08
CA GLY A 18 9.60 22.59 -10.80
C GLY A 18 9.93 21.43 -9.86
N ILE A 19 10.72 21.69 -8.81
CA ILE A 19 11.07 20.66 -7.81
C ILE A 19 9.83 20.13 -7.09
N ILE A 20 8.90 21.01 -6.70
CA ILE A 20 7.66 20.59 -6.05
C ILE A 20 6.83 19.69 -6.97
N HIS A 21 6.67 20.06 -8.25
CA HIS A 21 5.95 19.24 -9.22
C HIS A 21 6.61 17.88 -9.42
N GLU A 22 7.94 17.82 -9.48
CA GLU A 22 8.70 16.59 -9.66
C GLU A 22 8.55 15.67 -8.45
N ALA A 23 8.72 16.19 -7.23
CA ALA A 23 8.52 15.45 -5.98
C ALA A 23 7.08 14.93 -5.84
N ILE A 24 6.08 15.77 -6.13
CA ILE A 24 4.68 15.34 -6.12
C ILE A 24 4.45 14.26 -7.17
N SER A 25 5.02 14.37 -8.36
CA SER A 25 4.81 13.37 -9.43
C SER A 25 5.46 12.03 -9.10
N GLU A 26 6.67 12.02 -8.52
CA GLU A 26 7.31 10.80 -8.01
C GLU A 26 6.48 10.16 -6.90
N ASP A 27 5.97 10.95 -5.96
CA ASP A 27 5.09 10.44 -4.91
C ASP A 27 3.79 9.89 -5.50
N MET A 28 3.16 10.59 -6.45
CA MET A 28 1.90 10.15 -7.06
C MET A 28 2.01 8.78 -7.75
N GLU A 29 3.15 8.42 -8.32
CA GLU A 29 3.42 7.06 -8.82
C GLU A 29 3.39 6.02 -7.69
N VAL A 30 4.04 6.32 -6.56
CA VAL A 30 4.08 5.44 -5.37
C VAL A 30 2.69 5.26 -4.75
N TRP A 31 1.88 6.32 -4.74
CA TRP A 31 0.55 6.31 -4.13
C TRP A 31 -0.56 5.80 -5.07
N ARG A 32 -0.28 5.56 -6.37
CA ARG A 32 -1.28 5.15 -7.36
C ARG A 32 -2.07 3.93 -6.93
N GLU A 33 -1.40 2.83 -6.59
CA GLU A 33 -2.05 1.58 -6.17
C GLU A 33 -2.92 1.80 -4.93
N THR A 34 -2.46 2.65 -4.00
CA THR A 34 -3.22 3.00 -2.79
C THR A 34 -4.50 3.74 -3.15
N PHE A 35 -4.43 4.70 -4.08
CA PHE A 35 -5.62 5.42 -4.55
C PHE A 35 -6.58 4.52 -5.32
N GLU A 36 -6.08 3.60 -6.14
CA GLU A 36 -6.90 2.62 -6.86
C GLU A 36 -7.67 1.72 -5.88
N ILE A 37 -7.00 1.22 -4.83
CA ILE A 37 -7.63 0.45 -3.75
C ILE A 37 -8.69 1.28 -3.03
N MET A 38 -8.39 2.55 -2.70
CA MET A 38 -9.32 3.43 -2.00
C MET A 38 -10.52 3.83 -2.84
N ALA A 39 -10.36 3.89 -4.17
CA ALA A 39 -11.43 4.20 -5.10
C ALA A 39 -12.39 3.00 -5.32
N ASP A 40 -11.92 1.77 -5.09
CA ASP A 40 -12.79 0.58 -5.13
C ASP A 40 -13.65 0.50 -3.86
N GLY A 41 -14.88 1.01 -3.97
CA GLY A 41 -15.86 1.01 -2.87
C GLY A 41 -16.25 -0.39 -2.39
N LYS A 42 -16.19 -1.42 -3.25
CA LYS A 42 -16.49 -2.81 -2.87
C LYS A 42 -15.33 -3.36 -2.03
N LEU A 43 -14.11 -3.20 -2.50
CA LEU A 43 -12.90 -3.63 -1.79
C LEU A 43 -12.78 -2.91 -0.44
N MET A 44 -13.00 -1.59 -0.42
CA MET A 44 -13.02 -0.82 0.83
C MET A 44 -14.12 -1.27 1.80
N GLY A 45 -15.29 -1.70 1.28
CA GLY A 45 -16.34 -2.32 2.09
C GLY A 45 -15.88 -3.65 2.72
N GLN A 46 -15.18 -4.49 1.96
CA GLN A 46 -14.62 -5.75 2.46
C GLN A 46 -13.54 -5.54 3.51
N ILE A 47 -12.64 -4.56 3.31
CA ILE A 47 -11.59 -4.20 4.29
C ILE A 47 -12.24 -3.76 5.61
N ARG A 48 -13.24 -2.88 5.57
CA ARG A 48 -13.96 -2.44 6.78
C ARG A 48 -14.65 -3.60 7.50
N GLN A 49 -15.28 -4.51 6.75
CA GLN A 49 -15.93 -5.67 7.35
C GLN A 49 -14.92 -6.59 8.01
N ALA A 50 -13.76 -6.82 7.38
CA ALA A 50 -12.68 -7.62 7.95
C ALA A 50 -12.14 -7.01 9.26
N ASP A 51 -11.98 -5.69 9.32
CA ASP A 51 -11.58 -4.99 10.54
C ASP A 51 -12.61 -5.13 11.66
N GLN A 52 -13.90 -5.01 11.35
CA GLN A 52 -14.99 -5.21 12.31
C GLN A 52 -15.07 -6.65 12.82
N ASP A 53 -15.00 -7.62 11.90
CA ASP A 53 -15.04 -9.03 12.24
C ASP A 53 -13.83 -9.43 13.11
N ARG A 54 -12.66 -8.84 12.85
CA ARG A 54 -11.47 -8.97 13.70
C ARG A 54 -11.68 -8.35 15.08
N ALA A 55 -12.20 -7.12 15.16
CA ALA A 55 -12.45 -6.42 16.41
C ALA A 55 -13.48 -7.14 17.30
N THR A 56 -14.46 -7.79 16.68
CA THR A 56 -15.51 -8.58 17.37
C THR A 56 -15.09 -10.02 17.68
N GLY A 57 -13.87 -10.41 17.30
CA GLY A 57 -13.34 -11.75 17.59
C GLY A 57 -14.07 -12.88 16.84
N LYS A 58 -14.68 -12.57 15.68
CA LYS A 58 -15.42 -13.55 14.88
C LYS A 58 -14.49 -14.67 14.42
N LYS A 59 -14.79 -15.91 14.82
CA LYS A 59 -14.00 -17.09 14.44
C LYS A 59 -13.95 -17.24 12.92
N GLY A 60 -12.75 -17.38 12.37
CA GLY A 60 -12.51 -17.57 10.94
C GLY A 60 -12.46 -16.29 10.11
N ALA A 61 -12.72 -15.11 10.69
CA ALA A 61 -12.66 -13.85 9.96
C ALA A 61 -11.24 -13.28 9.80
N PHE A 62 -10.31 -13.74 10.64
CA PHE A 62 -8.90 -13.43 10.54
C PHE A 62 -8.11 -14.73 10.51
N VAL A 63 -7.24 -14.86 9.50
CA VAL A 63 -6.23 -15.91 9.42
C VAL A 63 -4.89 -15.22 9.40
N ALA A 64 -3.99 -15.62 10.30
CA ALA A 64 -2.65 -15.07 10.31
C ALA A 64 -1.93 -15.44 9.00
N TRP A 65 -1.10 -14.53 8.49
CA TRP A 65 -0.37 -14.73 7.25
C TRP A 65 0.48 -16.01 7.24
N ASP A 66 1.07 -16.35 8.38
CA ASP A 66 1.87 -17.56 8.54
C ASP A 66 1.02 -18.84 8.43
N ASP A 67 -0.24 -18.79 8.83
CA ASP A 67 -1.16 -19.92 8.70
C ASP A 67 -1.72 -20.03 7.28
N LEU A 68 -1.96 -18.91 6.61
CA LEU A 68 -2.27 -18.86 5.17
C LEU A 68 -1.16 -19.49 4.32
N LYS A 69 0.11 -19.16 4.58
CA LYS A 69 1.26 -19.75 3.88
C LYS A 69 1.36 -21.25 4.05
N LYS A 70 1.12 -21.77 5.27
CA LYS A 70 1.10 -23.21 5.53
C LYS A 70 -0.02 -23.88 4.72
N THR A 71 -1.16 -23.23 4.60
CA THR A 71 -2.33 -23.74 3.87
C THR A 71 -2.07 -23.77 2.35
N ASP A 72 -1.42 -22.74 1.78
CA ASP A 72 -1.02 -22.71 0.37
C ASP A 72 0.09 -23.73 0.06
N LEU A 73 1.03 -23.94 0.98
CA LEU A 73 2.03 -25.01 0.87
C LEU A 73 1.41 -26.41 0.96
N LEU A 74 0.45 -26.62 1.86
CA LEU A 74 -0.31 -27.87 1.96
C LEU A 74 -1.18 -28.11 0.72
N ALA A 75 -1.81 -27.07 0.16
CA ALA A 75 -2.60 -27.20 -1.07
C ALA A 75 -1.74 -27.50 -2.31
N ARG A 76 -0.49 -27.01 -2.34
CA ARG A 76 0.44 -27.22 -3.47
C ARG A 76 1.26 -28.50 -3.37
N PHE A 77 1.52 -28.99 -2.16
CA PHE A 77 2.46 -30.10 -1.93
C PHE A 77 1.92 -31.22 -1.02
N GLY A 78 0.73 -31.05 -0.45
CA GLY A 78 0.07 -32.04 0.41
C GLY A 78 -0.97 -32.86 -0.36
N GLY A 79 -0.51 -33.64 -1.34
CA GLY A 79 -1.25 -34.79 -1.86
C GLY A 79 -1.03 -36.00 -0.94
N GLU A 80 -2.09 -36.76 -0.72
CA GLU A 80 -2.21 -37.93 0.17
C GLU A 80 -0.96 -38.86 0.20
N GLN A 81 -0.52 -39.18 1.42
CA GLN A 81 0.06 -40.47 1.78
C GLN A 81 -0.67 -40.99 3.03
#